data_AF-A0A6J2WDB1-F1
#
_entry.id   AF-A0A6J2WDB1-F1
#
_cell.length_a   1.000
_cell.length_b   1.000
_cell.length_c   1.000
_cell.angle_alpha   90.00
_cell.angle_beta   90.00
_cell.angle_gamma   90.00
#
_symmetry.space_group_name_H-M   'P 1'
#
loop_
_entity.id
_entity.type
_entity.pdbx_description
1 polymer ?
#
loop_
_entity_poly.entity_id
_entity_poly.type
_entity_poly.pdbx_seq_one_letter_code
_entity_poly.pdbx_strand_id
1 'polypeptide(L)'
;MTERLTFIGNFAENNGSIQLKEISLTDEGVYSCIFTLFSAGSYETMISLTVLVCPEVKMSEVTPLVGESEEVMATCTAAGARPPANISWHLGSFSDSMKTMTNSTAHLNGTYTNTSHLIGVPSRHANQQQVQCVVNHVTRNQILNYTINVHCAQGDRLILLSQSPDLNGLYICKASNQYGEASGSIYVFMTSETPKIAVICLVLLSLVIVIGLLCWIKSKKYPG
;
A
#
# COMPACT_ATOMS: atom_id res chain seq x y z
N MET A 1 5.35 -16.39 -45.17
CA MET A 1 6.67 -15.75 -44.95
C MET A 1 6.98 -14.73 -46.05
N THR A 2 6.67 -15.03 -47.32
CA THR A 2 7.00 -14.20 -48.50
C THR A 2 6.33 -12.82 -48.57
N GLU A 3 5.19 -12.60 -47.91
CA GLU A 3 4.47 -11.31 -47.96
C GLU A 3 4.91 -10.30 -46.88
N ARG A 4 5.69 -10.72 -45.88
CA ARG A 4 6.15 -9.85 -44.78
C ARG A 4 7.54 -9.26 -45.01
N LEU A 5 8.26 -9.74 -46.03
CA LEU A 5 9.61 -9.30 -46.35
C LEU A 5 9.57 -8.27 -47.47
N THR A 6 10.22 -7.13 -47.26
CA THR A 6 10.31 -6.04 -48.25
C THR A 6 11.76 -5.62 -48.43
N PHE A 7 12.16 -5.40 -49.67
CA PHE A 7 13.46 -4.82 -49.97
C PHE A 7 13.38 -3.31 -49.80
N ILE A 8 14.23 -2.75 -48.95
CA ILE A 8 14.28 -1.31 -48.66
C ILE A 8 15.63 -0.68 -49.05
N GLY A 9 16.59 -1.51 -49.48
CA GLY A 9 17.90 -1.06 -49.90
C GLY A 9 17.89 -0.36 -51.27
N ASN A 10 19.01 0.29 -51.58
CA ASN A 10 19.32 0.83 -52.89
C ASN A 10 20.63 0.21 -53.39
N PHE A 11 20.56 -0.66 -54.38
CA PHE A 11 21.76 -1.32 -54.92
C PHE A 11 22.74 -0.35 -55.60
N ALA A 12 22.26 0.79 -56.12
CA ALA A 12 23.14 1.82 -56.66
C ALA A 12 24.05 2.46 -55.58
N GLU A 13 23.67 2.31 -54.31
CA GLU A 13 24.40 2.78 -53.12
C GLU A 13 25.06 1.63 -52.34
N ASN A 14 25.17 0.43 -52.94
CA ASN A 14 25.65 -0.79 -52.26
C ASN A 14 24.82 -1.17 -51.01
N ASN A 15 23.54 -0.83 -50.98
CA ASN A 15 22.64 -1.12 -49.87
C ASN A 15 21.67 -2.26 -50.25
N GLY A 16 21.87 -3.43 -49.62
CA GLY A 16 21.04 -4.63 -49.78
C GLY A 16 20.02 -4.86 -48.66
N SER A 17 19.66 -3.85 -47.87
CA SER A 17 18.83 -4.01 -46.68
C SER A 17 17.43 -4.52 -46.99
N ILE A 18 16.98 -5.46 -46.15
CA ILE A 18 15.62 -6.00 -46.13
C ILE A 18 14.92 -5.62 -44.83
N GLN A 19 13.62 -5.44 -44.90
CA GLN A 19 12.75 -5.21 -43.76
C GLN A 19 11.75 -6.36 -43.66
N LEU A 20 11.72 -7.00 -42.49
CA LEU A 20 10.69 -7.96 -42.10
C LEU A 20 9.63 -7.24 -41.26
N LYS A 21 8.38 -7.24 -41.72
CA LYS A 21 7.23 -6.64 -41.04
C LYS A 21 6.53 -7.68 -40.16
N GLU A 22 5.79 -7.19 -39.17
CA GLU A 22 4.94 -8.03 -38.29
C GLU A 22 5.72 -9.19 -37.66
N ILE A 23 6.83 -8.85 -37.00
CA ILE A 23 7.72 -9.82 -36.36
C ILE A 23 6.97 -10.57 -35.25
N SER A 24 7.09 -11.89 -35.25
CA SER A 24 6.60 -12.78 -34.19
C SER A 24 7.75 -13.60 -33.59
N LEU A 25 7.51 -14.24 -32.45
CA LEU A 25 8.51 -15.08 -31.77
C LEU A 25 9.02 -16.24 -32.62
N THR A 26 8.23 -16.70 -33.60
CA THR A 26 8.63 -17.79 -34.52
C THR A 26 9.57 -17.33 -35.62
N ASP A 27 9.73 -16.01 -35.81
CA ASP A 27 10.68 -15.47 -36.79
C ASP A 27 12.12 -15.46 -36.26
N GLU A 28 12.32 -15.69 -34.97
CA GLU A 28 13.65 -15.77 -34.36
C GLU A 28 14.47 -16.90 -34.98
N GLY A 29 15.71 -16.59 -35.38
CA GLY A 29 16.57 -17.56 -36.03
C GLY A 29 17.76 -16.93 -36.73
N VAL A 30 18.49 -17.76 -37.48
CA VAL A 30 19.64 -17.35 -38.28
C VAL A 30 19.20 -17.26 -39.74
N TYR A 31 19.39 -16.08 -40.34
CA TYR A 31 19.05 -15.78 -41.72
C TYR A 31 20.32 -15.74 -42.56
N SER A 32 20.32 -16.42 -43.70
CA SER A 32 21.39 -16.31 -44.69
C SER A 32 21.06 -15.23 -45.72
N CYS A 33 21.96 -14.27 -45.88
CA CYS A 33 21.92 -13.29 -46.94
C CYS A 33 22.93 -13.69 -48.01
N ILE A 34 22.41 -14.05 -49.19
CA ILE A 34 23.19 -14.55 -50.32
C ILE A 34 23.19 -13.50 -51.43
N PHE A 35 24.37 -13.04 -51.81
CA PHE A 35 24.59 -12.11 -52.92
C PHE A 35 25.24 -12.85 -54.07
N THR A 36 24.68 -12.74 -55.28
CA THR A 36 25.25 -13.40 -56.47
C THR A 36 25.65 -12.35 -57.50
N LEU A 37 26.94 -12.29 -57.82
CA LEU A 37 27.52 -11.38 -58.82
C LEU A 37 27.88 -12.16 -60.08
N PHE A 38 27.48 -11.65 -61.24
CA PHE A 38 27.61 -12.33 -62.54
C PHE A 38 29.04 -12.78 -62.88
N SER A 39 30.07 -12.04 -62.43
CA SER A 39 31.47 -12.33 -62.70
C SER A 39 32.28 -12.83 -61.49
N ALA A 40 31.77 -12.65 -60.26
CA ALA A 40 32.53 -12.91 -59.02
C ALA A 40 31.96 -14.06 -58.17
N GLY A 41 30.86 -14.67 -58.60
CA GLY A 41 30.23 -15.79 -57.89
C GLY A 41 29.30 -15.35 -56.77
N SER A 42 29.00 -16.26 -55.85
CA SER A 42 28.09 -16.06 -54.72
C SER A 42 28.83 -15.82 -53.41
N TYR A 43 28.37 -14.82 -52.66
CA TYR A 43 28.81 -14.51 -51.30
C TYR A 43 27.65 -14.78 -50.34
N GLU A 44 27.92 -15.38 -49.19
CA GLU A 44 26.93 -15.65 -48.15
C GLU A 44 27.37 -15.05 -46.81
N THR A 45 26.44 -14.44 -46.09
CA THR A 45 26.62 -13.98 -44.72
C THR A 45 25.42 -14.38 -43.86
N MET A 46 25.66 -14.65 -42.57
CA MET A 46 24.63 -15.08 -41.63
C MET A 46 24.27 -13.95 -40.66
N ILE A 47 22.98 -13.78 -40.39
CA ILE A 47 22.43 -12.72 -39.52
C ILE A 47 21.54 -13.37 -38.47
N SER A 48 21.82 -13.14 -37.19
CA SER A 48 20.95 -13.60 -36.09
C SER A 48 19.85 -12.58 -35.80
N LEU A 49 18.60 -12.98 -35.99
CA LEU A 49 17.43 -12.19 -35.61
C LEU A 49 16.94 -12.63 -34.23
N THR A 50 16.99 -11.74 -33.24
CA THR A 50 16.46 -11.98 -31.88
C THR A 50 15.20 -11.15 -31.67
N VAL A 51 14.13 -11.78 -31.16
CA VAL A 51 12.85 -11.10 -30.93
C VAL A 51 12.73 -10.66 -29.48
N LEU A 52 12.45 -9.38 -29.28
CA LEU A 52 12.28 -8.77 -27.97
C LEU A 52 10.80 -8.53 -27.68
N VAL A 53 10.37 -8.80 -26.45
CA VAL A 53 8.98 -8.57 -26.00
C VAL A 53 9.00 -7.65 -24.78
N CYS A 54 8.36 -6.49 -24.91
CA CYS A 54 8.23 -5.55 -23.81
C CYS A 54 7.26 -6.11 -22.76
N PRO A 55 7.63 -6.14 -21.47
CA PRO A 55 6.75 -6.65 -20.43
C PRO A 55 5.53 -5.74 -20.20
N GLU A 56 4.41 -6.37 -19.87
CA GLU A 56 3.27 -5.69 -19.26
C GLU A 56 3.50 -5.61 -17.75
N VAL A 57 3.62 -4.40 -17.20
CA VAL A 57 3.94 -4.20 -15.79
C VAL A 57 2.69 -3.80 -15.01
N LYS A 58 2.43 -4.52 -13.90
CA LYS A 58 1.27 -4.31 -13.03
C LYS A 58 1.66 -4.34 -11.57
N MET A 59 1.04 -3.45 -10.78
CA MET A 59 1.07 -3.50 -9.32
C MET A 59 -0.23 -4.13 -8.82
N SER A 60 -0.12 -5.12 -7.94
CA SER A 60 -1.28 -5.71 -7.27
C SER A 60 -1.57 -4.97 -5.96
N GLU A 61 -2.84 -4.68 -5.72
CA GLU A 61 -3.31 -4.14 -4.46
C GLU A 61 -3.24 -5.21 -3.37
N VAL A 62 -2.50 -4.92 -2.29
CA VAL A 62 -2.41 -5.78 -1.11
C VAL A 62 -2.68 -4.91 0.11
N THR A 63 -3.51 -5.42 1.03
CA THR A 63 -3.91 -4.71 2.23
C THR A 63 -3.62 -5.54 3.48
N PRO A 64 -2.34 -5.58 3.92
CA PRO A 64 -1.97 -6.30 5.12
C PRO A 64 -2.60 -5.66 6.37
N LEU A 65 -2.85 -6.48 7.38
CA LEU A 65 -3.39 -6.03 8.67
C LEU A 65 -2.22 -5.65 9.58
N VAL A 66 -2.32 -4.54 10.32
CA VAL A 66 -1.31 -4.18 11.33
C VAL A 66 -1.07 -5.36 12.27
N GLY A 67 0.19 -5.78 12.39
CA GLY A 67 0.60 -6.97 13.12
C GLY A 67 2.10 -6.99 13.39
N GLU A 68 2.58 -8.07 13.99
CA GLU A 68 3.99 -8.27 14.35
C GLU A 68 4.74 -9.22 13.39
N SER A 69 4.01 -9.91 12.51
CA SER A 69 4.56 -10.81 11.50
C SER A 69 4.90 -10.09 10.20
N GLU A 70 5.92 -10.58 9.49
CA GLU A 70 6.20 -10.14 8.13
C GLU A 70 5.07 -10.57 7.18
N GLU A 71 4.52 -9.63 6.43
CA GLU A 71 3.49 -9.84 5.42
C GLU A 71 3.90 -9.20 4.09
N VAL A 72 3.20 -9.58 3.01
CA VAL A 72 3.39 -8.95 1.70
C VAL A 72 2.73 -7.57 1.71
N MET A 73 3.53 -6.53 1.52
CA MET A 73 3.12 -5.13 1.51
C MET A 73 2.73 -4.65 0.11
N ALA A 74 3.37 -5.20 -0.93
CA ALA A 74 3.11 -4.88 -2.33
C ALA A 74 3.60 -6.01 -3.24
N THR A 75 2.99 -6.16 -4.41
CA THR A 75 3.47 -7.10 -5.44
C THR A 75 3.58 -6.40 -6.79
N CYS A 76 4.74 -6.49 -7.42
CA CYS A 76 5.02 -5.94 -8.74
C CYS A 76 5.26 -7.08 -9.73
N THR A 77 4.51 -7.13 -10.81
CA THR A 77 4.59 -8.18 -11.83
C THR A 77 4.99 -7.59 -13.17
N ALA A 78 6.05 -8.10 -13.78
CA ALA A 78 6.46 -7.82 -15.15
C ALA A 78 6.21 -9.07 -16.01
N ALA A 79 5.11 -9.08 -16.76
CA ALA A 79 4.62 -10.25 -17.47
C ALA A 79 5.04 -10.29 -18.95
N GLY A 80 5.43 -11.48 -19.43
CA GLY A 80 5.68 -11.74 -20.85
C GLY A 80 6.94 -11.09 -21.43
N ALA A 81 7.94 -10.78 -20.60
CA ALA A 81 9.21 -10.18 -21.03
C ALA A 81 10.05 -11.16 -21.87
N ARG A 82 10.72 -10.67 -22.91
CA ARG A 82 11.81 -11.40 -23.58
C ARG A 82 12.90 -10.41 -23.96
N PRO A 83 14.13 -10.51 -23.40
CA PRO A 83 14.57 -11.39 -22.30
C PRO A 83 13.87 -11.10 -20.94
N PRO A 84 14.13 -11.87 -19.86
CA PRO A 84 13.56 -11.58 -18.55
C PRO A 84 13.87 -10.15 -18.06
N ALA A 85 12.87 -9.45 -17.51
CA ALA A 85 13.02 -8.10 -16.97
C ALA A 85 13.54 -8.11 -15.52
N ASN A 86 14.41 -7.18 -15.16
CA ASN A 86 14.86 -7.05 -13.78
C ASN A 86 13.91 -6.14 -12.98
N ILE A 87 13.54 -6.55 -11.77
CA ILE A 87 12.65 -5.79 -10.88
C ILE A 87 13.41 -5.39 -9.63
N SER A 88 13.48 -4.09 -9.36
CA SER A 88 14.03 -3.50 -8.14
C SER A 88 13.02 -2.55 -7.49
N TRP A 89 13.29 -2.14 -6.26
CA TRP A 89 12.40 -1.27 -5.49
C TRP A 89 13.16 -0.07 -4.94
N HIS A 90 12.52 1.10 -5.01
CA HIS A 90 12.94 2.28 -4.26
C HIS A 90 12.07 2.40 -3.01
N LEU A 91 12.69 2.12 -1.86
CA LEU A 91 12.03 2.01 -0.56
C LEU A 91 12.22 3.22 0.35
N GLY A 92 13.17 4.12 0.04
CA GLY A 92 13.45 5.29 0.86
C GLY A 92 13.81 4.90 2.31
N SER A 93 13.04 5.38 3.28
CA SER A 93 13.21 5.08 4.71
C SER A 93 12.96 3.61 5.09
N PHE A 94 12.38 2.82 4.18
CA PHE A 94 12.03 1.42 4.43
C PHE A 94 13.11 0.43 3.97
N SER A 95 14.24 0.93 3.46
CA SER A 95 15.32 0.09 2.89
C SER A 95 15.90 -0.92 3.88
N ASP A 96 16.00 -0.56 5.17
CA ASP A 96 16.55 -1.44 6.21
C ASP A 96 15.50 -2.35 6.86
N SER A 97 14.21 -2.02 6.74
CA SER A 97 13.11 -2.74 7.42
C SER A 97 12.40 -3.74 6.52
N MET A 98 12.45 -3.56 5.21
CA MET A 98 11.66 -4.35 4.25
C MET A 98 12.57 -5.14 3.31
N LYS A 99 12.09 -6.31 2.90
CA LYS A 99 12.80 -7.26 2.05
C LYS A 99 12.05 -7.45 0.74
N THR A 100 12.76 -7.86 -0.29
CA THR A 100 12.17 -8.15 -1.59
C THR A 100 12.42 -9.60 -1.97
N MET A 101 11.39 -10.30 -2.42
CA MET A 101 11.49 -11.66 -2.93
C MET A 101 11.00 -11.70 -4.37
N THR A 102 11.87 -12.10 -5.30
CA THR A 102 11.53 -12.12 -6.73
C THR A 102 11.49 -13.54 -7.25
N ASN A 103 10.35 -13.91 -7.83
CA ASN A 103 10.11 -15.18 -8.50
C ASN A 103 10.11 -14.99 -10.02
N SER A 104 10.70 -15.92 -10.74
CA SER A 104 10.72 -15.92 -12.22
C SER A 104 10.04 -17.17 -12.75
N THR A 105 9.12 -16.96 -13.68
CA THR A 105 8.38 -18.03 -14.37
C THR A 105 8.68 -17.98 -15.86
N ALA A 106 9.20 -19.07 -16.41
CA ALA A 106 9.46 -19.21 -17.83
C ALA A 106 8.23 -19.82 -18.52
N HIS A 107 7.82 -19.23 -19.64
CA HIS A 107 6.71 -19.70 -20.46
C HIS A 107 7.20 -20.53 -21.63
N LEU A 108 6.35 -21.41 -22.16
CA LEU A 108 6.67 -22.28 -23.30
C LEU A 108 7.01 -21.51 -24.58
N ASN A 109 6.53 -20.26 -24.71
CA ASN A 109 6.83 -19.37 -25.83
C ASN A 109 8.21 -18.66 -25.72
N GLY A 110 9.00 -18.97 -24.68
CA GLY A 110 10.30 -18.34 -24.44
C GLY A 110 10.21 -16.93 -23.84
N THR A 111 9.04 -16.51 -23.38
CA THR A 111 8.88 -15.28 -22.57
C THR A 111 8.97 -15.61 -21.08
N TYR A 112 9.19 -14.59 -20.25
CA TYR A 112 9.35 -14.71 -18.81
C TYR A 112 8.42 -13.75 -18.09
N THR A 113 7.81 -14.22 -17.00
CA THR A 113 7.09 -13.37 -16.07
C THR A 113 7.85 -13.34 -14.74
N ASN A 114 8.33 -12.16 -14.38
CA ASN A 114 9.00 -11.92 -13.10
C ASN A 114 8.03 -11.22 -12.15
N THR A 115 7.92 -11.74 -10.93
CA THR A 115 7.02 -11.22 -9.90
C THR A 115 7.84 -10.95 -8.64
N SER A 116 7.86 -9.71 -8.19
CA SER A 116 8.57 -9.28 -6.99
C SER A 116 7.59 -8.91 -5.88
N HIS A 117 7.76 -9.52 -4.72
CA HIS A 117 7.00 -9.27 -3.50
C HIS A 117 7.82 -8.40 -2.57
N LEU A 118 7.26 -7.27 -2.15
CA LEU A 118 7.78 -6.45 -1.06
C LEU A 118 7.22 -6.99 0.26
N ILE A 119 8.10 -7.42 1.15
CA ILE A 119 7.76 -8.10 2.40
C ILE A 119 8.23 -7.23 3.58
N GLY A 120 7.37 -7.07 4.57
CA GLY A 120 7.61 -6.17 5.69
C GLY A 120 6.64 -6.37 6.83
N VAL A 121 6.95 -5.81 8.00
CA VAL A 121 6.01 -5.80 9.13
C VAL A 121 5.02 -4.64 8.94
N PRO A 122 3.71 -4.91 8.79
CA PRO A 122 2.71 -3.88 8.56
C PRO A 122 2.55 -2.98 9.79
N SER A 123 2.98 -1.73 9.66
CA SER A 123 2.96 -0.74 10.73
C SER A 123 2.15 0.50 10.36
N ARG A 124 1.67 1.23 11.39
CA ARG A 124 0.96 2.51 11.19
C ARG A 124 1.82 3.54 10.46
N HIS A 125 3.14 3.51 10.67
CA HIS A 125 4.09 4.43 10.03
C HIS A 125 4.25 4.14 8.53
N ALA A 126 4.09 2.88 8.12
CA ALA A 126 4.15 2.49 6.71
C ALA A 126 2.86 2.81 5.94
N ASN A 127 1.74 3.04 6.63
CA ASN A 127 0.47 3.35 5.99
C ASN A 127 0.54 4.69 5.23
N GLN A 128 0.00 4.70 4.01
CA GLN A 128 0.03 5.83 3.07
C GLN A 128 1.42 6.30 2.63
N GLN A 129 2.46 5.50 2.90
CA GLN A 129 3.80 5.79 2.40
C GLN A 129 3.95 5.32 0.96
N GLN A 130 4.76 6.03 0.19
CA GLN A 130 4.97 5.76 -1.22
C GLN A 130 6.26 4.98 -1.43
N VAL A 131 6.18 3.91 -2.22
CA VAL A 131 7.31 3.13 -2.72
C VAL A 131 7.23 3.04 -4.24
N GLN A 132 8.36 2.78 -4.90
CA GLN A 132 8.39 2.65 -6.35
C GLN A 132 8.93 1.30 -6.78
N CYS A 133 8.19 0.61 -7.64
CA CYS A 133 8.70 -0.55 -8.36
C CYS A 133 9.40 -0.07 -9.64
N VAL A 134 10.65 -0.50 -9.84
CA VAL A 134 11.46 -0.17 -11.00
C VAL A 134 11.70 -1.43 -11.81
N VAL A 135 11.18 -1.44 -13.03
CA VAL A 135 11.33 -2.55 -13.98
C VAL A 135 12.28 -2.12 -15.09
N ASN A 136 13.41 -2.79 -15.17
CA ASN A 136 14.45 -2.56 -16.17
C ASN A 136 14.41 -3.67 -17.24
N HIS A 137 14.19 -3.28 -18.49
CA HIS A 137 14.12 -4.19 -19.63
C HIS A 137 14.73 -3.53 -20.87
N VAL A 138 15.36 -4.33 -21.74
CA VAL A 138 16.11 -3.85 -22.92
C VAL A 138 15.28 -2.99 -23.88
N THR A 139 13.95 -3.16 -23.90
CA THR A 139 13.05 -2.36 -24.75
C THR A 139 12.65 -1.05 -24.10
N ARG A 140 12.45 -1.03 -22.78
CA ARG A 140 11.91 0.12 -22.04
C ARG A 140 12.05 -0.09 -20.53
N ASN A 141 12.45 0.97 -19.84
CA ASN A 141 12.41 1.06 -18.38
C ASN A 141 11.08 1.65 -17.91
N GLN A 142 10.52 1.10 -16.85
CA GLN A 142 9.22 1.49 -16.31
C GLN A 142 9.33 1.68 -14.79
N ILE A 143 8.69 2.73 -14.27
CA ILE A 143 8.63 3.05 -12.85
C ILE A 143 7.17 3.17 -12.45
N LEU A 144 6.74 2.38 -11.48
CA LEU A 144 5.38 2.40 -10.96
C LEU A 144 5.40 2.86 -9.51
N ASN A 145 4.65 3.92 -9.24
CA ASN A 145 4.44 4.41 -7.89
C ASN A 145 3.34 3.59 -7.21
N TYR A 146 3.57 3.17 -5.97
CA TYR A 146 2.60 2.45 -5.17
C TYR A 146 2.50 3.07 -3.77
N THR A 147 1.27 3.26 -3.32
CA THR A 147 0.98 3.74 -1.97
C THR A 147 0.61 2.54 -1.10
N ILE A 148 1.37 2.31 -0.03
CA ILE A 148 1.14 1.21 0.90
C ILE A 148 -0.15 1.48 1.67
N ASN A 149 -1.10 0.55 1.60
CA ASN A 149 -2.36 0.62 2.34
C ASN A 149 -2.37 -0.45 3.43
N VAL A 150 -2.20 -0.04 4.69
CA VAL A 150 -2.24 -0.95 5.84
C VAL A 150 -3.57 -0.78 6.56
N HIS A 151 -4.33 -1.87 6.72
CA HIS A 151 -5.56 -1.83 7.51
C HIS A 151 -5.24 -2.04 8.99
N CYS A 152 -5.89 -1.25 9.84
CA CYS A 152 -5.94 -1.51 11.27
C CYS A 152 -7.19 -2.34 11.55
N ALA A 153 -7.08 -3.35 12.42
CA ALA A 153 -8.26 -3.93 13.03
C ALA A 153 -9.00 -2.82 13.80
N GLN A 154 -10.24 -2.51 13.41
CA GLN A 154 -11.09 -1.60 14.16
C GLN A 154 -11.75 -2.39 15.28
N GLY A 155 -11.40 -2.06 16.53
CA GLY A 155 -12.09 -2.57 17.71
C GLY A 155 -13.39 -1.80 17.97
N ASP A 156 -14.28 -2.39 18.75
CA ASP A 156 -15.53 -1.75 19.17
C ASP A 156 -15.28 -0.62 20.17
N ARG A 157 -16.15 0.40 20.14
CA ARG A 157 -16.07 1.57 21.02
C ARG A 157 -17.20 1.54 22.06
N LEU A 158 -16.83 1.56 23.34
CA LEU A 158 -17.78 1.81 24.43
C LEU A 158 -18.12 3.31 24.48
N ILE A 159 -19.40 3.66 24.38
CA ILE A 159 -19.90 5.03 24.48
C ILE A 159 -20.79 5.13 25.72
N LEU A 160 -20.42 5.99 26.67
CA LEU A 160 -21.24 6.28 27.83
C LEU A 160 -22.27 7.37 27.47
N LEU A 161 -23.56 7.06 27.63
CA LEU A 161 -24.67 7.93 27.20
C LEU A 161 -25.00 9.05 28.19
N SER A 162 -24.48 8.99 29.42
CA SER A 162 -24.71 9.97 30.48
C SER A 162 -23.45 10.18 31.31
N GLN A 163 -23.38 11.30 32.02
CA GLN A 163 -22.34 11.58 33.01
C GLN A 163 -22.93 11.45 34.40
N SER A 164 -22.92 10.23 34.93
CA SER A 164 -23.53 9.93 36.21
C SER A 164 -22.55 9.14 37.10
N PRO A 165 -22.53 9.38 38.43
CA PRO A 165 -21.59 8.74 39.35
C PRO A 165 -21.74 7.21 39.46
N ASP A 166 -22.88 6.66 39.04
CA ASP A 166 -23.12 5.22 38.95
C ASP A 166 -22.24 4.54 37.88
N LEU A 167 -21.73 5.30 36.92
CA LEU A 167 -20.79 4.82 35.91
C LEU A 167 -19.33 4.78 36.43
N ASN A 168 -19.09 5.09 37.69
CA ASN A 168 -17.75 5.05 38.28
C ASN A 168 -17.28 3.60 38.44
N GLY A 169 -16.11 3.29 37.89
CA GLY A 169 -15.60 1.93 37.95
C GLY A 169 -14.36 1.69 37.10
N LEU A 170 -13.86 0.45 37.19
CA LEU A 170 -12.77 -0.05 36.36
C LEU A 170 -13.35 -0.64 35.08
N TYR A 171 -12.99 -0.06 33.94
CA TYR A 171 -13.35 -0.53 32.63
C TYR A 171 -12.17 -1.31 32.05
N ILE A 172 -12.41 -2.52 31.56
CA ILE A 172 -11.38 -3.40 31.00
C ILE A 172 -11.75 -3.66 29.54
N CYS A 173 -10.84 -3.33 28.62
CA CYS A 173 -10.94 -3.70 27.22
C CYS A 173 -10.05 -4.92 26.98
N LYS A 174 -10.64 -6.01 26.52
CA LYS A 174 -9.93 -7.25 26.19
C LYS A 174 -9.94 -7.47 24.69
N ALA A 175 -8.75 -7.60 24.11
CA ALA A 175 -8.56 -7.95 22.71
C ALA A 175 -8.00 -9.38 22.65
N SER A 176 -8.71 -10.29 21.99
CA SER A 176 -8.31 -11.68 21.84
C SER A 176 -8.32 -12.11 20.38
N ASN A 177 -7.39 -12.99 20.04
CA ASN A 177 -7.36 -13.72 18.77
C ASN A 177 -7.02 -15.20 19.02
N GLN A 178 -6.96 -16.00 17.96
CA GLN A 178 -6.65 -17.44 18.06
C GLN A 178 -5.25 -17.76 18.61
N TYR A 179 -4.38 -16.77 18.75
CA TYR A 179 -2.99 -16.93 19.21
C TYR A 179 -2.75 -16.39 20.62
N GLY A 180 -3.67 -15.58 21.16
CA GLY A 180 -3.49 -15.00 22.48
C GLY A 180 -4.48 -13.89 22.82
N GLU A 181 -4.23 -13.27 23.96
CA GLU A 181 -5.15 -12.30 24.54
C GLU A 181 -4.38 -11.20 25.29
N ALA A 182 -4.80 -9.96 25.07
CA ALA A 182 -4.29 -8.77 25.72
C ALA A 182 -5.44 -7.98 26.34
N SER A 183 -5.18 -7.31 27.47
CA SER A 183 -6.18 -6.47 28.13
C SER A 183 -5.57 -5.15 28.57
N GLY A 184 -6.32 -4.06 28.39
CA GLY A 184 -6.04 -2.75 28.96
C GLY A 184 -7.17 -2.33 29.88
N SER A 185 -6.88 -1.48 30.87
CA SER A 185 -7.90 -0.99 31.80
C SER A 185 -7.82 0.52 32.00
N ILE A 186 -8.97 1.12 32.28
CA ILE A 186 -9.10 2.54 32.61
C ILE A 186 -10.07 2.69 33.77
N TYR A 187 -9.71 3.52 34.75
CA TYR A 187 -10.61 3.87 35.84
C TYR A 187 -11.37 5.13 35.47
N VAL A 188 -12.70 5.04 35.44
CA VAL A 188 -13.58 6.17 35.13
C VAL A 188 -14.16 6.69 36.44
N PHE A 189 -14.02 8.00 36.64
CA PHE A 189 -14.55 8.72 37.78
C PHE A 189 -15.33 9.96 37.31
N MET A 190 -16.63 9.96 37.59
CA MET A 190 -17.59 11.02 37.36
C MET A 190 -17.96 11.61 38.72
N THR A 191 -17.90 12.93 38.80
CA THR A 191 -18.44 13.68 39.93
C THR A 191 -19.89 14.01 39.66
N SER A 192 -20.78 13.85 40.66
CA SER A 192 -22.11 14.43 40.57
C SER A 192 -21.95 15.94 40.61
N GLU A 193 -22.40 16.65 39.57
CA GLU A 193 -22.71 18.06 39.78
C GLU A 193 -23.78 18.13 40.87
N THR A 194 -23.46 18.75 41.99
CA THR A 194 -24.44 18.97 43.06
C THR A 194 -25.64 19.68 42.44
N PRO A 195 -26.87 19.15 42.57
CA PRO A 195 -28.01 19.73 41.90
C PRO A 195 -28.13 21.18 42.34
N LYS A 196 -28.16 22.11 41.37
CA LYS A 196 -28.27 23.56 41.62
C LYS A 196 -29.43 23.88 42.58
N ILE A 197 -30.47 23.04 42.57
CA ILE A 197 -31.63 23.07 43.46
C ILE A 197 -31.23 22.91 44.94
N ALA A 198 -30.31 21.99 45.28
CA ALA A 198 -29.88 21.79 46.66
C ALA A 198 -29.13 23.02 47.21
N VAL A 199 -28.32 23.68 46.38
CA VAL A 199 -27.63 24.93 46.74
C VAL A 199 -28.65 26.06 46.95
N ILE A 200 -29.64 26.19 46.06
CA ILE A 200 -30.70 27.19 46.19
C ILE A 200 -31.53 26.96 47.47
N CYS A 201 -31.90 25.71 47.77
CA CYS A 201 -32.64 25.38 49.00
C CYS A 201 -31.84 25.71 50.27
N LEU A 202 -30.53 25.45 50.30
CA LEU A 202 -29.66 25.81 51.43
C LEU A 202 -29.58 27.34 51.63
N VAL A 203 -29.45 28.09 50.53
CA VAL A 203 -29.46 29.56 50.59
C VAL A 203 -30.79 30.09 51.11
N LEU A 204 -31.93 29.57 50.60
CA LEU A 204 -33.26 29.97 51.06
C LEU A 204 -33.49 29.64 52.54
N LEU A 205 -33.07 28.45 53.00
CA LEU A 205 -33.15 28.07 54.42
C LEU A 205 -32.33 29.02 55.30
N SER A 206 -31.12 29.39 54.87
CA SER A 206 -30.29 30.35 55.62
C SER A 206 -30.94 31.73 55.74
N LEU A 207 -31.60 32.20 54.67
CA LEU A 207 -32.31 33.48 54.66
C LEU A 207 -33.50 33.48 55.63
N VAL A 208 -34.27 32.39 55.68
CA VAL A 208 -35.41 32.25 56.60
C VAL A 208 -34.94 32.28 58.06
N ILE A 209 -33.83 31.61 58.37
CA ILE A 209 -33.24 31.61 59.73
C ILE A 209 -32.79 33.03 60.12
N VAL A 210 -32.13 33.75 59.22
CA VAL A 210 -31.69 35.14 59.47
C VAL A 210 -32.89 36.06 59.69
N ILE A 211 -33.94 35.95 58.87
CA ILE A 211 -35.18 36.74 59.05
C ILE A 211 -35.84 36.39 60.39
N GLY A 212 -35.92 35.11 60.74
CA GLY A 212 -36.45 34.66 62.03
C GLY A 212 -35.68 35.23 63.23
N LEU A 213 -34.35 35.23 63.18
CA LEU A 213 -33.48 35.84 64.19
C LEU A 213 -33.69 37.36 64.27
N LEU A 214 -33.79 38.06 63.14
CA LEU A 214 -34.04 39.50 63.11
C LEU A 214 -35.41 39.85 63.72
N CYS A 215 -36.46 39.06 63.42
CA CYS A 215 -37.78 39.21 64.02
C CYS A 215 -37.76 38.94 65.54
N TRP A 216 -37.03 37.92 65.98
CA TRP A 216 -36.88 37.59 67.41
C TRP A 216 -36.08 38.65 68.19
N ILE A 217 -35.03 39.21 67.58
CA ILE A 217 -34.29 40.33 68.17
C ILE A 217 -35.18 41.58 68.25
N LYS A 218 -35.99 41.86 67.22
CA LYS A 218 -36.95 42.97 67.25
C LYS A 218 -38.00 42.79 68.34
N SER A 219 -38.55 41.59 68.52
CA SER A 219 -39.55 41.33 69.57
C SER A 219 -38.98 41.43 70.98
N LYS A 220 -37.68 41.15 71.18
CA LYS A 220 -37.01 41.40 72.46
C LYS A 220 -36.63 42.86 72.73
N LYS A 221 -36.48 43.70 71.69
CA LYS A 221 -36.03 45.10 71.82
C LYS A 221 -37.18 46.09 72.04
N TYR A 222 -38.43 45.69 71.79
CA TYR A 222 -39.65 46.46 72.08
C TYR A 222 -40.70 45.57 72.77
N PRO A 223 -40.55 45.29 74.09
CA PRO A 223 -41.65 44.71 74.85
C PRO A 223 -42.68 45.80 75.08
N GLY A 224 -43.83 45.70 74.40
CA GLY A 224 -45.01 46.51 74.69
C GLY A 224 -45.57 46.17 76.06
#